data_AF-T0YA88-F1
#
_entry.id   AF-T0YA88-F1
#
_cell.length_a   1.000
_cell.length_b   1.000
_cell.length_c   1.000
_cell.angle_alpha   90.00
_cell.angle_beta   90.00
_cell.angle_gamma   90.00
#
_symmetry.space_group_name_H-M   'P 1'
#
loop_
_entity.id
_entity.type
_entity.pdbx_description
1 polymer ?
#
loop_
_entity_poly.entity_id
_entity_poly.type
_entity_poly.pdbx_seq_one_letter_code
_entity_poly.pdbx_strand_id
1 'polypeptide(L)'
;MVRRAHQDTIVVRHREGRDPLSGPIVVAIDGSSQSFAGLRSALEMGRALDLPVEAVSVYDPYLHYVLFNGIVGVLSDEASKVFRFKEQEALHEEIIDTGLAMIYSSHLKVAKEVARAEGYDSR
;
A
#
# COMPACT_ATOMS: atom_id res chain seq x y z
N MET A 1 -3.26 -29.50 -8.99
CA MET A 1 -4.60 -28.85 -8.97
C MET A 1 -4.82 -28.27 -7.58
N VAL A 2 -4.67 -26.95 -7.40
CA VAL A 2 -4.76 -26.28 -6.08
C VAL A 2 -6.21 -25.99 -5.67
N ARG A 3 -7.15 -26.02 -6.61
CA ARG A 3 -8.57 -25.65 -6.45
C ARG A 3 -9.35 -26.38 -5.35
N ARG A 4 -8.85 -27.50 -4.81
CA ARG A 4 -9.49 -28.29 -3.74
C ARG A 4 -8.60 -28.47 -2.51
N ALA A 5 -7.55 -27.66 -2.39
CA ALA A 5 -6.77 -27.66 -1.16
C ALA A 5 -7.66 -27.13 -0.02
N HIS A 6 -7.72 -27.87 1.08
CA HIS A 6 -8.42 -27.47 2.31
C HIS A 6 -7.46 -26.85 3.34
N GLN A 7 -6.27 -26.44 2.87
CA GLN A 7 -5.19 -25.86 3.64
C GLN A 7 -4.62 -24.68 2.87
N ASP A 8 -4.03 -23.73 3.58
CA ASP A 8 -3.31 -22.62 2.98
C ASP A 8 -2.20 -23.15 2.07
N THR A 9 -2.22 -22.72 0.81
CA THR A 9 -1.33 -23.26 -0.23
C THR A 9 -0.58 -22.12 -0.90
N ILE A 10 0.75 -22.23 -0.90
CA ILE A 10 1.62 -21.32 -1.63
C ILE A 10 1.89 -21.91 -3.01
N VAL A 11 1.69 -21.10 -4.05
CA VAL A 11 2.01 -21.48 -5.43
C VAL A 11 3.22 -20.68 -5.88
N VAL A 12 4.36 -21.37 -6.04
CA VAL A 12 5.60 -20.74 -6.46
C VAL A 12 5.90 -21.10 -7.92
N ARG A 13 6.20 -20.08 -8.73
CA ARG A 13 6.68 -20.30 -10.10
C ARG A 13 8.17 -20.65 -10.05
N HIS A 14 8.51 -21.86 -10.48
CA HIS A 14 9.91 -22.23 -10.70
C HIS A 14 10.48 -21.47 -11.90
N ARG A 15 11.70 -20.95 -11.74
CA ARG A 15 12.50 -20.34 -12.82
C ARG A 15 13.88 -20.99 -12.78
N GLU A 16 14.35 -21.47 -13.92
CA GLU A 16 15.68 -22.08 -14.02
C GLU A 16 16.76 -21.12 -13.49
N GLY A 17 17.73 -21.67 -12.75
CA GLY A 17 18.83 -20.91 -12.16
C GLY A 17 18.46 -20.03 -10.97
N ARG A 18 17.21 -20.08 -10.47
CA ARG A 18 16.79 -19.34 -9.28
C ARG A 18 16.14 -20.26 -8.24
N ASP A 19 16.56 -20.12 -7.00
CA ASP A 19 15.87 -20.74 -5.88
C ASP A 19 14.44 -20.15 -5.78
N PRO A 20 13.39 -20.98 -5.88
CA PRO A 20 12.00 -20.51 -5.82
C PRO A 20 11.65 -19.76 -4.53
N LEU A 21 12.39 -20.00 -3.43
CA LEU A 21 12.22 -19.30 -2.16
C LEU A 21 13.32 -18.25 -1.90
N SER A 22 13.96 -17.75 -2.96
CA SER A 22 14.91 -16.62 -2.84
C SER A 22 14.21 -15.27 -2.78
N GLY A 23 14.12 -14.71 -1.57
CA GLY A 23 13.75 -13.31 -1.32
C GLY A 23 12.66 -13.15 -0.25
N PRO A 24 12.26 -11.89 0.04
CA PRO A 24 11.24 -11.60 1.03
C PRO A 24 9.82 -11.94 0.53
N ILE A 25 8.93 -12.18 1.49
CA ILE A 25 7.49 -12.13 1.28
C ILE A 25 7.07 -10.65 1.33
N VAL A 26 6.58 -10.11 0.22
CA VAL A 26 6.14 -8.72 0.15
C VAL A 26 4.63 -8.64 0.44
N VAL A 27 4.23 -7.73 1.32
CA VAL A 27 2.83 -7.49 1.67
C VAL A 27 2.47 -6.03 1.44
N ALA A 28 1.43 -5.79 0.64
CA ALA A 28 0.88 -4.45 0.46
C ALA A 28 -0.03 -4.07 1.65
N ILE A 29 0.21 -2.89 2.21
CA ILE A 29 -0.52 -2.31 3.33
C ILE A 29 -1.24 -1.05 2.85
N ASP A 30 -2.56 -1.06 2.89
CA ASP A 30 -3.41 0.08 2.51
C ASP A 30 -4.19 0.67 3.70
N GLY A 31 -4.00 0.12 4.90
CA GLY A 31 -4.69 0.54 6.13
C GLY A 31 -6.00 -0.21 6.39
N SER A 32 -6.46 -1.06 5.47
CA SER A 32 -7.63 -1.89 5.67
C SER A 32 -7.36 -3.06 6.63
N SER A 33 -8.42 -3.54 7.28
CA SER A 33 -8.36 -4.74 8.13
C SER A 33 -7.84 -5.97 7.38
N GLN A 34 -8.14 -6.05 6.08
CA GLN A 34 -7.76 -7.12 5.18
C GLN A 34 -6.25 -7.09 4.90
N SER A 35 -5.67 -5.91 4.67
CA SER A 35 -4.21 -5.79 4.50
C SER A 35 -3.45 -6.22 5.75
N PHE A 36 -3.95 -5.90 6.94
CA PHE A 36 -3.34 -6.34 8.21
C PHE A 36 -3.55 -7.84 8.49
N ALA A 37 -4.67 -8.42 8.02
CA ALA A 37 -4.85 -9.86 8.04
C ALA A 37 -3.84 -10.56 7.12
N GLY A 38 -3.64 -10.02 5.90
CA GLY A 38 -2.61 -10.50 4.98
C GLY A 38 -1.20 -10.41 5.57
N LEU A 39 -0.90 -9.34 6.31
CA LEU A 39 0.36 -9.21 7.04
C LEU A 39 0.55 -10.35 8.06
N ARG A 40 -0.47 -10.66 8.88
CA ARG A 40 -0.36 -11.77 9.84
C ARG A 40 -0.09 -13.11 9.15
N SER A 41 -0.80 -13.41 8.07
CA SER A 41 -0.54 -14.63 7.28
C SER A 41 0.87 -14.64 6.68
N ALA A 42 1.36 -13.50 6.20
CA ALA A 42 2.73 -13.40 5.68
C ALA A 42 3.79 -13.61 6.77
N LEU A 43 3.56 -13.09 7.97
CA LEU A 43 4.42 -13.35 9.12
C LEU A 43 4.41 -14.85 9.47
N GLU A 44 3.26 -15.49 9.60
CA GLU A 44 3.18 -16.95 9.80
C GLU A 44 3.95 -17.73 8.73
N MET A 45 3.80 -17.37 7.45
CA MET A 45 4.54 -17.99 6.34
C MET A 45 6.05 -17.72 6.42
N GLY A 46 6.47 -16.48 6.73
CA GLY A 46 7.88 -16.12 6.88
C GLY A 46 8.55 -16.92 7.99
N ARG A 47 7.84 -17.17 9.10
CA ARG A 47 8.28 -18.06 10.19
C ARG A 47 8.45 -19.50 9.71
N ALA A 48 7.46 -20.03 8.98
CA ALA A 48 7.45 -21.42 8.54
C ALA A 48 8.50 -21.71 7.44
N LEU A 49 8.83 -20.71 6.63
CA LEU A 49 9.74 -20.84 5.48
C LEU A 49 11.13 -20.25 5.71
N ASP A 50 11.37 -19.65 6.89
CA ASP A 50 12.59 -18.90 7.21
C ASP A 50 12.87 -17.76 6.20
N LEU A 51 11.83 -17.00 5.86
CA LEU A 51 11.89 -15.90 4.91
C LEU A 51 11.61 -14.54 5.57
N PRO A 52 12.30 -13.46 5.17
CA PRO A 52 11.97 -12.13 5.61
C PRO A 52 10.60 -11.68 5.08
N VAL A 53 9.93 -10.79 5.81
CA VAL A 53 8.66 -10.18 5.39
C VAL A 53 8.89 -8.68 5.21
N GLU A 54 8.48 -8.15 4.07
CA GLU A 54 8.59 -6.73 3.72
C GLU A 54 7.20 -6.13 3.51
N ALA A 55 6.82 -5.22 4.41
CA ALA A 55 5.57 -4.49 4.31
C ALA A 55 5.78 -3.21 3.49
N VAL A 56 4.99 -3.03 2.44
CA VAL A 56 5.05 -1.88 1.54
C VAL A 56 3.70 -1.17 1.49
N SER A 57 3.73 0.15 1.38
CA SER A 57 2.53 0.99 1.33
C SER A 57 2.71 1.93 0.15
N VAL A 58 1.78 1.92 -0.80
CA VAL A 58 1.92 2.62 -2.10
C VAL A 58 0.74 3.56 -2.30
N TYR A 59 1.03 4.83 -2.51
CA TYR A 59 0.05 5.86 -2.87
C TYR A 59 0.38 6.47 -4.23
N ASP A 60 -0.63 6.97 -4.92
CA ASP A 60 -0.50 7.57 -6.25
C ASP A 60 -0.87 9.07 -6.19
N PRO A 61 0.11 9.97 -6.06
CA PRO A 61 -0.14 11.41 -6.08
C PRO A 61 -0.61 11.91 -7.45
N TYR A 62 -0.23 11.23 -8.54
CA TYR A 62 -0.59 11.64 -9.89
C TYR A 62 -2.07 11.42 -10.20
N LEU A 63 -2.65 10.32 -9.72
CA LEU A 63 -4.09 10.07 -9.86
C LEU A 63 -4.92 11.21 -9.25
N HIS A 64 -4.52 11.73 -8.09
CA HIS A 64 -5.19 12.86 -7.45
C HIS A 64 -5.15 14.12 -8.32
N TYR A 65 -4.00 14.42 -8.94
CA TYR A 65 -3.86 15.54 -9.87
C TYR A 65 -4.78 15.43 -11.10
N VAL A 66 -4.87 14.24 -11.69
CA VAL A 66 -5.75 14.00 -12.85
C VAL A 66 -7.21 14.23 -12.48
N LEU A 67 -7.65 13.75 -11.31
CA LEU A 67 -9.01 13.94 -10.83
C LEU A 67 -9.32 15.41 -10.55
N PHE A 68 -8.39 16.14 -9.93
CA PHE A 68 -8.55 17.57 -9.65
C PHE A 68 -8.71 18.38 -10.95
N ASN A 69 -7.85 18.14 -11.94
CA ASN A 69 -7.93 18.81 -13.24
C ASN A 69 -9.18 18.46 -14.04
N GLY A 70 -9.72 17.25 -13.87
CA GLY A 70 -11.00 16.86 -14.44
C GLY A 70 -12.17 17.75 -14.00
N ILE A 71 -12.13 18.25 -12.76
CA ILE A 71 -13.17 19.14 -12.19
C ILE A 71 -13.11 20.54 -12.82
N VAL A 72 -11.91 21.03 -13.13
CA VAL A 72 -11.71 22.35 -13.76
C VAL A 72 -12.46 22.44 -15.10
N GLY A 73 -12.47 21.35 -15.86
CA GLY A 73 -13.11 21.31 -17.19
C GLY A 73 -14.64 21.33 -17.19
N VAL A 74 -15.30 21.20 -16.02
CA VAL A 74 -16.77 21.12 -15.90
C VAL A 74 -17.40 22.34 -15.22
N LEU A 75 -16.58 23.29 -14.75
CA LEU A 75 -17.06 24.49 -14.05
C LEU A 75 -17.39 25.62 -15.02
N SER A 76 -18.44 26.40 -14.70
CA SER A 76 -18.81 27.60 -15.48
C SER A 76 -17.78 28.72 -15.32
N ASP A 77 -17.75 29.67 -16.26
CA ASP A 77 -16.82 30.79 -16.24
C ASP A 77 -16.97 31.67 -14.97
N GLU A 78 -18.20 31.88 -14.47
CA GLU A 78 -18.44 32.57 -13.22
C GLU A 78 -17.89 31.80 -12.02
N ALA A 79 -18.12 30.49 -11.96
CA ALA A 79 -17.60 29.64 -10.88
C ALA A 79 -16.07 29.60 -10.90
N SER A 80 -15.48 29.57 -12.10
CA SER A 80 -14.05 29.50 -12.32
C SER A 80 -13.30 30.79 -11.94
N LYS A 81 -13.95 31.95 -11.99
CA LYS A 81 -13.38 33.23 -11.50
C LYS A 81 -13.44 33.37 -9.98
N VAL A 82 -14.47 32.82 -9.34
CA VAL A 82 -14.62 32.84 -7.87
C VAL A 82 -13.69 31.80 -7.23
N PHE A 83 -13.55 30.64 -7.87
CA PHE A 83 -12.60 29.61 -7.47
C PHE A 83 -11.19 30.04 -7.90
N ARG A 84 -10.38 30.60 -6.99
CA ARG A 84 -8.99 31.02 -7.25
C ARG A 84 -8.10 29.80 -7.52
N PHE A 85 -8.26 29.17 -8.69
CA PHE A 85 -7.77 27.83 -8.99
C PHE A 85 -6.28 27.65 -8.78
N LYS A 86 -5.45 28.54 -9.30
CA LYS A 86 -3.98 28.43 -9.16
C LYS A 86 -3.52 28.41 -7.71
N GLU A 87 -4.23 29.13 -6.84
CA GLU A 87 -3.89 29.16 -5.41
C GLU A 87 -4.46 27.97 -4.65
N GLN A 88 -5.68 27.52 -5.01
CA GLN A 88 -6.25 26.30 -4.47
C GLN A 88 -5.46 25.06 -4.89
N GLU A 89 -5.00 24.99 -6.14
CA GLU A 89 -4.17 23.93 -6.69
C GLU A 89 -2.83 23.84 -5.95
N ALA A 90 -2.10 24.95 -5.80
CA ALA A 90 -0.84 24.97 -5.07
C ALA A 90 -1.00 24.56 -3.59
N LEU A 91 -2.07 25.03 -2.93
CA LEU A 91 -2.35 24.64 -1.54
C LEU A 91 -2.79 23.17 -1.44
N HIS A 92 -3.55 22.68 -2.42
CA HIS A 92 -4.02 21.31 -2.48
C HIS A 92 -2.86 20.35 -2.70
N GLU A 93 -1.96 20.61 -3.63
CA GLU A 93 -0.77 19.79 -3.88
C GLU A 93 0.11 19.66 -2.63
N GLU A 94 0.42 20.77 -1.97
CA GLU A 94 1.27 20.75 -0.76
C GLU A 94 0.63 19.94 0.39
N ILE A 95 -0.68 20.12 0.62
CA ILE A 95 -1.42 19.47 1.70
C ILE A 95 -1.66 17.99 1.39
N ILE A 96 -2.02 17.66 0.15
CA ILE A 96 -2.41 16.31 -0.25
C ILE A 96 -1.20 15.40 -0.38
N ASP A 97 -0.11 15.84 -1.00
CA ASP A 97 1.08 14.98 -1.15
C ASP A 97 1.66 14.66 0.22
N THR A 98 1.78 15.66 1.09
CA THR A 98 2.23 15.47 2.47
C THR A 98 1.22 14.65 3.27
N GLY A 99 -0.08 14.93 3.10
CA GLY A 99 -1.17 14.22 3.78
C GLY A 99 -1.23 12.74 3.44
N LEU A 100 -1.16 12.39 2.15
CA LEU A 100 -1.12 11.02 1.67
C LEU A 100 0.14 10.30 2.16
N ALA A 101 1.31 10.93 2.02
CA ALA A 101 2.55 10.35 2.54
C ALA A 101 2.45 10.05 4.06
N MET A 102 1.87 10.96 4.84
CA MET A 102 1.64 10.75 6.28
C MET A 102 0.65 9.62 6.57
N ILE A 103 -0.46 9.52 5.83
CA ILE A 103 -1.45 8.45 5.99
C ILE A 103 -0.81 7.09 5.70
N TYR A 104 -0.12 6.96 4.58
CA TYR A 104 0.49 5.69 4.18
C TYR A 104 1.66 5.30 5.11
N SER A 105 2.42 6.28 5.60
CA SER A 105 3.40 6.08 6.67
C SER A 105 2.74 5.60 7.96
N SER A 106 1.56 6.14 8.32
CA SER A 106 0.82 5.73 9.51
C SER A 106 0.37 4.27 9.41
N HIS A 107 -0.04 3.80 8.23
CA HIS A 107 -0.39 2.40 8.01
C HIS A 107 0.81 1.47 8.23
N LEU A 108 2.00 1.87 7.78
CA LEU A 108 3.24 1.12 8.04
C LEU A 108 3.63 1.12 9.52
N LYS A 109 3.37 2.20 10.26
CA LYS A 109 3.56 2.22 11.71
C LYS A 109 2.64 1.20 12.40
N VAL A 110 1.37 1.13 12.01
CA VAL A 110 0.44 0.11 12.53
C VAL A 110 0.90 -1.29 12.15
N ALA A 111 1.36 -1.51 10.92
CA ALA A 111 1.93 -2.79 10.48
C ALA A 111 3.13 -3.20 11.35
N LYS A 112 3.99 -2.24 11.74
CA LYS A 112 5.11 -2.46 12.65
C LYS A 112 4.66 -2.93 14.03
N GLU A 113 3.63 -2.31 14.60
CA GLU A 113 3.07 -2.73 15.89
C GLU A 113 2.40 -4.11 15.82
N VAL A 114 1.72 -4.43 14.71
CA VAL A 114 1.19 -5.78 14.47
C VAL A 114 2.33 -6.81 14.42
N ALA A 115 3.40 -6.53 13.69
CA ALA A 115 4.56 -7.43 13.61
C ALA A 115 5.20 -7.66 14.98
N ARG A 116 5.35 -6.61 15.80
CA ARG A 116 5.85 -6.71 17.18
C ARG A 116 4.95 -7.58 18.06
N ALA A 117 3.64 -7.42 17.95
CA ALA A 117 2.68 -8.24 18.70
C ALA A 117 2.77 -9.73 18.32
N GLU A 118 3.14 -10.04 17.08
CA GLU A 118 3.40 -11.39 16.58
C GLU A 118 4.80 -11.94 16.91
N GLY A 119 5.63 -11.16 17.62
CA GLY A 119 6.98 -11.54 18.05
C GLY A 119 8.09 -11.27 17.04
N TYR A 120 7.84 -10.43 16.03
CA TYR A 120 8.86 -10.01 15.06
C TYR A 120 9.54 -8.72 15.50
N ASP A 121 10.87 -8.70 15.43
CA ASP A 121 11.62 -7.46 15.52
C ASP A 121 11.82 -6.87 14.12
N SER A 122 11.44 -5.61 13.97
CA SER A 122 11.44 -4.91 12.70
C SER A 122 12.67 -4.03 12.63
N ARG A 123 13.62 -4.39 11.75
CA ARG A 123 14.77 -3.54 11.40
C ARG A 123 14.30 -2.24 10.76
#